data_AF-A0A016WCM7-F1
#
_entry.id   AF-A0A016WCM7-F1
#
_cell.length_a   1.000
_cell.length_b   1.000
_cell.length_c   1.000
_cell.angle_alpha   90.00
_cell.angle_beta   90.00
_cell.angle_gamma   90.00
#
_symmetry.space_group_name_H-M   'P 1'
#
loop_
_entity.id
_entity.type
_entity.pdbx_description
1 polymer ?
#
loop_
_entity_poly.entity_id
_entity_poly.type
_entity_poly.pdbx_seq_one_letter_code
_entity_poly.pdbx_strand_id
1 'polypeptide(L)'
;MTTTLSMRQGLLTRAVNRLAAILDENQELTTTPMMLPVEVEERRIYIRTQQLRLRTTRVTLESEVLNVDRALEQYNYAADDLDSDTPSIGDIVQKVSCNVDTAARLLDRARTALTTMTRLQEEIDDIEHDCYPNDSTTSSEVPHMKLAPIPIPKFSGRILEWDTF
;
A
#
# COMPACT_ATOMS: atom_id res chain seq x y z
N MET A 1 21.80 33.60 -2.34
CA MET A 1 21.44 32.33 -3.01
C MET A 1 21.78 31.09 -2.17
N THR A 2 22.87 31.07 -1.39
CA THR A 2 23.24 29.90 -0.55
C THR A 2 22.20 29.47 0.51
N THR A 3 21.32 30.38 0.95
CA THR A 3 20.25 30.07 1.92
C THR A 3 19.15 29.18 1.36
N THR A 4 18.85 29.27 0.06
CA THR A 4 17.84 28.42 -0.58
C THR A 4 18.36 26.99 -0.72
N LEU A 5 19.61 26.82 -1.16
CA LEU A 5 20.26 25.51 -1.24
C LEU A 5 20.32 24.80 0.12
N SER A 6 20.72 25.51 1.17
CA SER A 6 20.78 24.97 2.54
C SER A 6 19.40 24.53 3.04
N MET A 7 18.36 25.32 2.78
CA MET A 7 16.98 24.96 3.11
C MET A 7 16.53 23.69 2.35
N ARG A 8 16.80 23.61 1.03
CA ARG A 8 16.46 22.43 0.22
C ARG A 8 17.23 21.19 0.67
N GLN A 9 18.50 21.33 1.02
CA GLN A 9 19.30 20.24 1.61
C GLN A 9 18.65 19.72 2.89
N GLY A 10 18.20 20.60 3.79
CA GLY A 10 17.52 20.20 5.02
C GLY A 10 16.23 19.41 4.77
N LEU A 11 15.45 19.79 3.75
CA LEU A 11 14.25 19.07 3.34
C LEU A 11 14.59 17.68 2.77
N LEU A 12 15.60 17.60 1.89
CA LEU A 12 16.09 16.34 1.34
C LEU A 12 16.55 15.39 2.45
N THR A 13 17.37 15.87 3.38
CA THR A 13 17.85 15.06 4.52
C THR A 13 16.68 14.52 5.34
N ARG A 14 15.65 15.32 5.60
CA ARG A 14 14.47 14.86 6.35
C ARG A 14 13.70 13.78 5.58
N ALA A 15 13.48 13.98 4.28
CA ALA A 15 12.77 13.01 3.44
C ALA A 15 13.55 11.68 3.35
N VAL A 16 14.86 11.74 3.10
CA VAL A 16 15.76 10.59 3.05
C VAL A 16 15.76 9.83 4.37
N ASN A 17 15.89 10.52 5.50
CA ASN A 17 15.87 9.87 6.82
C ASN A 17 14.52 9.19 7.11
N ARG A 18 13.41 9.80 6.69
CA ARG A 18 12.08 9.22 6.85
C ARG A 18 11.90 7.97 5.99
N LEU A 19 12.34 8.01 4.74
CA LEU A 19 12.33 6.86 3.83
C LEU A 19 13.18 5.71 4.38
N ALA A 20 14.39 6.03 4.89
CA ALA A 20 15.27 5.04 5.50
C ALA A 20 14.62 4.38 6.73
N ALA A 21 14.02 5.17 7.63
CA ALA A 21 13.32 4.64 8.79
C ALA A 21 12.19 3.68 8.41
N ILE A 22 11.36 4.04 7.42
CA ILE A 22 10.29 3.16 6.93
C ILE A 22 10.86 1.86 6.37
N LEU A 23 11.96 1.92 5.60
CA LEU A 23 12.60 0.72 5.05
C LEU A 23 13.16 -0.20 6.13
N ASP A 24 13.76 0.36 7.17
CA ASP A 24 14.32 -0.42 8.27
C ASP A 24 13.21 -1.03 9.15
N GLU A 25 12.15 -0.26 9.47
CA GLU A 25 10.97 -0.74 10.21
C GLU A 25 10.24 -1.89 9.48
N ASN A 26 10.23 -1.85 8.14
CA ASN A 26 9.52 -2.83 7.32
C ASN A 26 10.44 -3.85 6.67
N GLN A 27 11.72 -3.91 7.08
CA GLN A 27 12.68 -4.85 6.53
C GLN A 27 12.20 -6.30 6.73
N GLU A 28 11.64 -6.61 7.90
CA GLU A 28 11.11 -7.94 8.24
C GLU A 28 10.05 -8.44 7.26
N LEU A 29 9.19 -7.54 6.74
CA LEU A 29 8.16 -7.89 5.77
C LEU A 29 8.75 -8.36 4.43
N THR A 30 9.96 -7.92 4.09
CA THR A 30 10.62 -8.25 2.82
C THR A 30 11.64 -9.38 2.93
N THR A 31 12.12 -9.67 4.14
CA THR A 31 13.19 -10.67 4.38
C THR A 31 12.69 -11.95 5.04
N THR A 32 11.60 -11.88 5.81
CA THR A 32 11.11 -13.03 6.57
C THR A 32 10.18 -13.85 5.69
N PRO A 33 10.45 -15.16 5.47
CA PRO A 33 9.55 -16.02 4.73
C PRO A 33 8.21 -16.15 5.47
N MET A 34 7.12 -16.09 4.72
CA MET A 34 5.78 -16.20 5.28
C MET A 34 5.57 -17.61 5.87
N MET A 35 5.35 -17.67 7.18
CA MET A 35 5.01 -18.91 7.87
C MET A 35 3.51 -18.95 8.14
N LEU A 36 2.80 -19.82 7.42
CA LEU A 36 1.37 -19.98 7.57
C LEU A 36 1.03 -20.77 8.85
N PRO A 37 0.09 -20.29 9.67
CA PRO A 37 -0.47 -21.07 10.76
C PRO A 37 -1.09 -22.39 10.25
N VAL A 38 -1.00 -23.42 11.09
CA VAL A 38 -1.58 -24.75 10.80
C VAL A 38 -3.11 -24.69 10.89
N GLU A 39 -3.63 -23.95 11.87
CA GLU A 39 -5.06 -23.81 12.08
C GLU A 39 -5.69 -22.88 11.04
N VAL A 40 -6.83 -23.29 10.48
CA VAL A 40 -7.49 -22.64 9.33
C VAL A 40 -7.97 -21.22 9.68
N GLU A 41 -8.58 -21.04 10.86
CA GLU A 41 -9.08 -19.73 11.27
C GLU A 41 -7.94 -18.76 11.62
N GLU A 42 -6.91 -19.25 12.31
CA GLU A 42 -5.68 -18.47 12.57
C GLU A 42 -4.98 -18.08 11.26
N ARG A 43 -4.93 -18.99 10.29
CA ARG A 43 -4.37 -18.72 8.96
C ARG A 43 -5.14 -17.62 8.24
N ARG A 44 -6.48 -17.63 8.30
CA ARG A 44 -7.32 -16.58 7.68
C ARG A 44 -7.04 -15.21 8.28
N ILE A 45 -7.00 -15.13 9.61
CA ILE A 45 -6.71 -13.89 10.33
C ILE A 45 -5.29 -13.40 10.00
N TYR A 46 -4.33 -14.32 9.96
CA TYR A 46 -2.95 -14.04 9.61
C TYR A 46 -2.83 -13.48 8.19
N ILE A 47 -3.40 -14.15 7.18
CA ILE A 47 -3.39 -13.72 5.77
C ILE A 47 -3.93 -12.29 5.63
N ARG A 48 -5.12 -12.02 6.16
CA ARG A 48 -5.73 -10.68 6.10
C ARG A 48 -4.89 -9.62 6.79
N THR A 49 -4.30 -9.97 7.93
CA THR A 49 -3.42 -9.06 8.67
C THR A 49 -2.18 -8.73 7.84
N GLN A 50 -1.57 -9.72 7.19
CA GLN A 50 -0.39 -9.50 6.34
C GLN A 50 -0.73 -8.71 5.08
N GLN A 51 -1.84 -8.98 4.40
CA GLN A 51 -2.31 -8.17 3.26
C GLN A 51 -2.51 -6.71 3.65
N LEU A 52 -3.18 -6.45 4.78
CA LEU A 52 -3.42 -5.09 5.25
C LEU A 52 -2.11 -4.38 5.58
N ARG A 53 -1.18 -5.07 6.26
CA ARG A 53 0.14 -4.52 6.57
C ARG A 53 0.92 -4.20 5.31
N LEU A 54 1.04 -5.15 4.37
CA LEU A 54 1.74 -4.94 3.10
C LEU A 54 1.13 -3.78 2.31
N ARG A 55 -0.19 -3.73 2.16
CA ARG A 55 -0.86 -2.64 1.43
C ARG A 55 -0.61 -1.28 2.08
N THR A 56 -0.72 -1.20 3.41
CA THR A 56 -0.53 0.06 4.14
C THR A 56 0.92 0.53 4.03
N THR A 57 1.88 -0.36 4.29
CA THR A 57 3.31 -0.07 4.17
C THR A 57 3.70 0.30 2.74
N ARG A 58 3.12 -0.36 1.73
CA ARG A 58 3.41 -0.06 0.33
C ARG A 58 2.98 1.36 -0.02
N VAL A 59 1.76 1.75 0.34
CA VAL A 59 1.24 3.10 0.08
C VAL A 59 2.07 4.17 0.79
N THR A 60 2.47 3.94 2.04
CA THR A 60 3.33 4.90 2.75
C THR A 60 4.71 5.00 2.11
N LEU A 61 5.32 3.86 1.75
CA LEU A 61 6.61 3.82 1.08
C LEU A 61 6.59 4.50 -0.29
N GLU A 62 5.57 4.25 -1.11
CA GLU A 62 5.35 4.95 -2.40
C GLU A 62 5.27 6.46 -2.22
N SER A 63 4.51 6.92 -1.21
CA SER A 63 4.38 8.36 -0.94
C SER A 63 5.70 9.01 -0.49
N GLU A 64 6.52 8.31 0.29
CA GLU A 64 7.81 8.85 0.73
C GLU A 64 8.89 8.80 -0.36
N VAL A 65 8.85 7.81 -1.26
CA VAL A 65 9.68 7.80 -2.47
C VAL A 65 9.41 9.05 -3.29
N LEU A 66 8.13 9.39 -3.54
CA LEU A 66 7.76 10.62 -4.25
C LEU A 66 8.20 11.88 -3.51
N ASN A 67 8.15 11.90 -2.18
CA ASN A 67 8.65 13.03 -1.39
C ASN A 67 10.16 13.22 -1.55
N VAL A 68 10.95 12.13 -1.55
CA VAL A 68 12.40 12.18 -1.76
C VAL A 68 12.70 12.64 -3.19
N ASP A 69 12.05 12.08 -4.21
CA ASP A 69 12.22 12.48 -5.61
C ASP A 69 11.97 13.99 -5.77
N ARG A 70 10.84 14.50 -5.26
CA ARG A 70 10.52 15.93 -5.32
C ARG A 70 11.52 16.81 -4.56
N ALA A 71 11.99 16.36 -3.39
CA ALA A 71 12.98 17.10 -2.62
C ALA A 71 14.34 17.14 -3.34
N LEU A 72 14.70 16.06 -4.02
CA LEU A 72 15.93 15.93 -4.79
C LEU A 72 15.90 16.81 -6.05
N GLU A 73 14.79 16.84 -6.77
CA GLU A 73 14.59 17.76 -7.90
C GLU A 73 14.75 19.21 -7.47
N GLN A 74 14.14 19.61 -6.36
CA GLN A 74 14.24 20.98 -5.85
C GLN A 74 15.64 21.33 -5.35
N TYR A 75 16.36 20.35 -4.81
CA TYR A 75 17.74 20.51 -4.37
C TYR A 75 18.69 20.67 -5.56
N ASN A 76 18.54 19.84 -6.59
CA ASN A 76 19.30 19.96 -7.84
C ASN A 76 19.02 21.28 -8.55
N TYR A 77 17.75 21.66 -8.70
CA TYR A 77 17.39 22.95 -9.28
C TYR A 77 18.04 24.12 -8.53
N ALA A 78 18.05 24.09 -7.20
CA ALA A 78 18.71 25.12 -6.39
C ALA A 78 20.24 25.08 -6.47
N ALA A 79 20.84 23.94 -6.83
CA ALA A 79 22.27 23.80 -7.08
C ALA A 79 22.65 24.30 -8.47
N ASP A 80 21.82 24.04 -9.47
CA ASP A 80 22.01 24.50 -10.85
C ASP A 80 21.83 26.03 -10.99
N ASP A 81 20.99 26.64 -10.14
CA ASP A 81 20.77 28.09 -10.08
C ASP A 81 21.89 28.86 -9.33
N LEU A 82 22.95 28.17 -8.87
CA LEU A 82 24.07 28.83 -8.22
C LEU A 82 24.91 29.64 -9.22
N ASP A 83 25.24 30.87 -8.84
CA ASP A 83 26.13 31.73 -9.60
C ASP A 83 27.54 31.11 -9.72
N SER A 84 28.15 31.17 -10.90
CA SER A 84 29.52 30.72 -11.16
C SER A 84 30.56 31.46 -10.31
N ASP A 85 30.23 32.68 -9.88
CA ASP A 85 31.08 33.49 -9.00
C ASP A 85 30.92 33.14 -7.50
N THR A 86 30.09 32.14 -7.18
CA THR A 86 29.89 31.69 -5.80
C THR A 86 31.20 31.14 -5.22
N PRO A 87 31.67 31.66 -4.06
CA PRO A 87 32.84 31.11 -3.39
C PRO A 87 32.64 29.62 -3.10
N SER A 88 33.68 28.81 -3.34
CA SER A 88 33.64 27.36 -3.10
C SER A 88 32.59 26.60 -3.93
N ILE A 89 32.19 27.11 -5.10
CA ILE A 89 31.22 26.44 -5.98
C ILE A 89 31.64 24.99 -6.30
N GLY A 90 32.93 24.71 -6.50
CA GLY A 90 33.43 23.35 -6.72
C GLY A 90 33.14 22.41 -5.55
N ASP A 91 33.38 22.85 -4.32
CA ASP A 91 33.08 22.06 -3.10
C ASP A 91 31.57 21.85 -2.93
N ILE A 92 30.76 22.86 -3.27
CA ILE A 92 29.30 22.79 -3.20
C ILE A 92 28.78 21.76 -4.20
N VAL A 93 29.22 21.83 -5.47
CA VAL A 93 28.84 20.87 -6.52
C VAL A 93 29.25 19.45 -6.15
N GLN A 94 30.45 19.25 -5.59
CA GLN A 94 30.88 17.94 -5.10
C GLN A 94 29.98 17.40 -3.99
N LYS A 95 29.58 18.24 -3.02
CA LYS A 95 28.63 17.86 -1.96
C LYS A 95 27.24 17.54 -2.51
N VAL A 96 26.75 18.33 -3.46
CA VAL A 96 25.48 18.08 -4.14
C VAL A 96 25.50 16.70 -4.79
N SER A 97 26.56 16.39 -5.55
CA SER A 97 26.73 15.06 -6.18
C SER A 97 26.69 13.93 -5.16
N CYS A 98 27.44 14.05 -4.04
CA CYS A 98 27.46 13.03 -3.00
C CYS A 98 26.08 12.82 -2.34
N ASN A 99 25.34 13.91 -2.11
CA ASN A 99 23.99 13.86 -1.56
C ASN A 99 23.01 13.19 -2.54
N VAL A 100 23.11 13.52 -3.84
CA VAL A 100 22.32 12.90 -4.92
C VAL A 100 22.61 11.41 -5.01
N ASP A 101 23.88 10.99 -5.02
CA ASP A 101 24.27 9.58 -5.08
C ASP A 101 23.75 8.79 -3.86
N THR A 102 23.73 9.42 -2.69
CA THR A 102 23.21 8.80 -1.46
C THR A 102 21.70 8.64 -1.53
N ALA A 103 20.98 9.66 -1.98
CA ALA A 103 19.53 9.60 -2.15
C ALA A 103 19.12 8.61 -3.25
N ALA A 104 19.85 8.56 -4.38
CA ALA A 104 19.62 7.62 -5.47
C ALA A 104 19.73 6.16 -5.00
N ARG A 105 20.80 5.82 -4.26
CA ARG A 105 20.96 4.48 -3.68
C ARG A 105 19.81 4.10 -2.75
N LEU A 106 19.30 5.06 -1.96
CA LEU A 106 18.17 4.81 -1.08
C LEU A 106 16.87 4.59 -1.87
N LEU A 107 16.64 5.38 -2.93
CA LEU A 107 15.49 5.21 -3.83
C LEU A 107 15.51 3.84 -4.51
N ASP A 108 16.68 3.37 -4.95
CA ASP A 108 16.79 2.04 -5.56
C ASP A 108 16.50 0.92 -4.55
N ARG A 109 16.98 1.05 -3.31
CA ARG A 109 16.61 0.14 -2.22
C ARG A 109 15.09 0.17 -1.97
N ALA A 110 14.47 1.35 -1.98
CA ALA A 110 13.03 1.50 -1.80
C ALA A 110 12.22 0.86 -2.94
N ARG A 111 12.63 1.06 -4.20
CA ARG A 111 12.00 0.44 -5.38
C ARG A 111 12.13 -1.08 -5.37
N THR A 112 13.28 -1.58 -4.93
CA THR A 112 13.48 -3.02 -4.73
C THR A 112 12.51 -3.56 -3.67
N ALA A 113 12.37 -2.87 -2.54
CA ALA A 113 11.40 -3.23 -1.49
C ALA A 113 9.95 -3.17 -1.97
N LEU A 114 9.57 -2.17 -2.77
CA LEU A 114 8.22 -2.10 -3.38
C LEU A 114 7.96 -3.28 -4.31
N THR A 115 8.96 -3.69 -5.08
CA THR A 115 8.86 -4.84 -5.98
C THR A 115 8.67 -6.13 -5.20
N THR A 116 9.43 -6.33 -4.12
CA THR A 116 9.28 -7.52 -3.26
C THR A 116 7.95 -7.53 -2.54
N MET A 117 7.48 -6.38 -2.03
CA MET A 117 6.14 -6.27 -1.41
C MET A 117 5.02 -6.57 -2.41
N THR A 118 5.16 -6.15 -3.67
CA THR A 118 4.18 -6.46 -4.72
C THR A 118 4.13 -7.96 -4.99
N ARG A 119 5.30 -8.61 -5.13
CA ARG A 119 5.38 -10.06 -5.29
C ARG A 119 4.76 -10.81 -4.12
N LEU A 120 5.07 -10.41 -2.88
CA LEU A 120 4.49 -11.02 -1.69
C LEU A 120 2.97 -10.84 -1.61
N GLN A 121 2.47 -9.71 -2.09
CA GLN A 121 1.03 -9.47 -2.14
C GLN A 121 0.34 -10.43 -3.12
N GLU A 122 0.93 -10.64 -4.31
CA GLU A 122 0.46 -11.64 -5.27
C GLU A 122 0.52 -13.06 -4.68
N GLU A 123 1.62 -13.43 -4.02
CA GLU A 123 1.75 -14.74 -3.35
C GLU A 123 0.65 -14.96 -2.30
N ILE A 124 0.28 -13.93 -1.54
CA ILE A 124 -0.79 -14.05 -0.53
C ILE A 124 -2.16 -14.15 -1.18
N ASP A 125 -2.41 -13.39 -2.25
CA ASP A 125 -3.68 -13.43 -2.98
C ASP A 125 -3.89 -14.81 -3.63
N ASP A 126 -2.82 -15.44 -4.14
CA ASP A 126 -2.82 -16.82 -4.63
C ASP A 126 -3.13 -17.83 -3.50
N ILE A 127 -2.50 -17.69 -2.33
CA ILE A 127 -2.77 -18.55 -1.16
C ILE A 127 -4.22 -18.41 -0.70
N GLU A 128 -4.77 -17.18 -0.70
CA GLU A 128 -6.17 -16.94 -0.34
C GLU A 128 -7.10 -17.61 -1.35
N HIS A 129 -6.80 -17.54 -2.64
CA HIS A 129 -7.57 -18.18 -3.70
C HIS A 129 -7.54 -19.72 -3.59
N ASP A 130 -6.39 -20.31 -3.31
CA ASP A 130 -6.21 -21.76 -3.18
C ASP A 130 -6.84 -22.32 -1.90
N CYS A 131 -6.74 -21.58 -0.78
CA CYS A 131 -7.30 -22.02 0.52
C CYS A 131 -8.81 -21.80 0.61
N TYR A 132 -9.35 -20.83 -0.11
CA TYR A 132 -10.75 -20.48 -0.12
C TYR A 132 -11.17 -20.21 -1.57
N PRO A 133 -11.30 -21.26 -2.41
CA PRO A 133 -11.94 -21.08 -3.70
C PRO A 133 -13.29 -20.44 -3.41
N ASN A 134 -13.49 -19.23 -3.93
CA ASN A 134 -14.77 -18.54 -3.78
C ASN A 134 -15.86 -19.55 -4.11
N ASP A 135 -16.75 -19.78 -3.17
CA ASP A 135 -17.94 -20.64 -3.30
C ASP A 135 -18.97 -19.92 -4.22
N SER A 136 -18.49 -19.45 -5.37
CA SER A 136 -19.24 -18.92 -6.50
C SER A 136 -19.66 -20.06 -7.43
N THR A 137 -19.84 -21.26 -6.88
CA THR A 137 -20.80 -22.23 -7.38
C THR A 137 -21.98 -22.22 -6.43
N THR A 138 -22.89 -21.27 -6.64
CA THR A 138 -24.29 -21.45 -6.29
C THR A 138 -24.88 -22.55 -7.18
N SER A 139 -24.45 -23.79 -6.97
CA SER A 139 -25.29 -24.95 -7.19
C SER A 139 -25.65 -25.50 -5.81
N SER A 140 -26.28 -24.64 -5.02
CA SER A 140 -27.17 -25.13 -3.97
C SER A 140 -28.29 -25.84 -4.70
N GLU A 141 -28.12 -27.14 -4.92
CA GLU A 141 -29.19 -28.05 -5.30
C GLU A 141 -30.09 -28.19 -4.07
N VAL A 142 -30.79 -27.09 -3.74
CA VAL A 142 -31.95 -27.13 -2.87
C VAL A 142 -32.97 -27.96 -3.66
N PRO A 143 -33.43 -29.11 -3.17
CA PRO A 143 -34.52 -29.79 -3.83
C PRO A 143 -35.65 -28.77 -3.92
N HIS A 144 -36.07 -28.43 -5.14
CA HIS A 144 -37.20 -27.56 -5.39
C HIS A 144 -38.44 -28.19 -4.74
N MET A 145 -38.67 -27.88 -3.45
CA MET A 145 -39.95 -28.09 -2.81
C MET A 145 -40.93 -27.21 -3.57
N LYS A 146 -41.67 -27.84 -4.50
CA LYS A 146 -42.84 -27.25 -5.12
C LYS A 146 -43.85 -27.00 -4.01
N LEU A 147 -43.79 -25.81 -3.41
CA LEU A 147 -44.85 -25.35 -2.53
C LEU A 147 -46.14 -25.29 -3.34
N ALA A 148 -47.21 -25.89 -2.81
CA ALA A 148 -48.52 -25.83 -3.44
C ALA A 148 -48.92 -24.35 -3.59
N PRO A 149 -49.51 -23.93 -4.73
CA PRO A 149 -49.94 -22.56 -4.92
C PRO A 149 -50.93 -22.18 -3.81
N ILE A 150 -50.58 -21.19 -2.99
CA ILE A 150 -51.50 -20.63 -2.01
C ILE A 150 -52.59 -19.91 -2.80
N PRO A 151 -53.89 -20.22 -2.61
CA PRO A 151 -54.94 -19.54 -3.33
C PRO A 151 -54.96 -18.06 -2.94
N ILE A 152 -54.74 -17.18 -3.91
CA ILE A 152 -54.83 -15.74 -3.74
C ILE A 152 -56.32 -15.40 -3.51
N PRO A 153 -56.70 -14.82 -2.35
CA PRO A 153 -58.07 -14.42 -2.11
C PRO A 153 -58.50 -13.36 -3.12
N LYS A 154 -59.62 -13.56 -3.80
CA LYS A 154 -60.20 -12.53 -4.68
C LYS A 154 -60.79 -11.43 -3.79
N PHE A 155 -60.05 -10.35 -3.65
CA PHE A 155 -60.46 -9.18 -2.88
C PHE A 155 -61.60 -8.46 -3.62
N SER A 156 -62.84 -8.65 -3.18
CA SER A 156 -64.04 -8.07 -3.81
C SER A 156 -64.34 -6.62 -3.37
N GLY A 157 -63.36 -5.92 -2.77
CA GLY A 157 -63.44 -4.48 -2.49
C GLY A 157 -64.50 -4.06 -1.47
N ARG A 158 -65.10 -4.98 -0.72
CA ARG A 158 -65.97 -4.65 0.41
C ARG A 158 -65.20 -4.87 1.70
N ILE A 159 -64.62 -3.79 2.22
CA ILE A 159 -64.04 -3.75 3.56
C ILE A 159 -65.20 -3.92 4.54
N LEU A 160 -65.31 -5.08 5.17
CA LEU A 160 -66.26 -5.35 6.24
C LEU A 160 -65.51 -6.10 7.34
N GLU A 161 -65.26 -5.33 8.41
CA GLU A 161 -65.36 -5.75 9.81
C GLU A 161 -64.32 -6.79 10.27
N TRP A 162 -63.31 -6.29 10.99
CA TRP A 162 -62.50 -7.13 11.87
C TRP A 162 -63.38 -7.61 13.03
N ASP A 163 -63.85 -8.85 12.95
CA ASP A 163 -64.43 -9.55 14.11
C ASP A 163 -63.60 -10.80 14.44
N THR A 164 -62.67 -10.56 15.37
CA THR A 164 -62.24 -11.34 16.54
C THR A 164 -62.03 -12.88 16.52
N PHE A 165 -60.84 -13.22 17.07
CA PHE A 165 -60.28 -14.47 17.64
C PHE A 165 -59.64 -15.50 16.72
#